data_AF-A0A096PDC7-F1
#
_entry.id   AF-A0A096PDC7-F1
#
_cell.length_a   1.000
_cell.length_b   1.000
_cell.length_c   1.000
_cell.angle_alpha   90.00
_cell.angle_beta   90.00
_cell.angle_gamma   90.00
#
_symmetry.space_group_name_H-M   'P 1'
#
loop_
_entity.id
_entity.type
_entity.pdbx_description
1 polymer ?
#
loop_
_entity_poly.entity_id
_entity_poly.type
_entity_poly.pdbx_seq_one_letter_code
_entity_poly.pdbx_strand_id
1 'polypeptide(L)'
;MPFPGIRVRLQQARDDFLSAQKDWNDAKDRLTSLQATLNEKKTLADDISSGRQLKSTPDKAKMLEVEIQGLKGSIATAERDIIQHRGRMDAAEAIFNRLEGLKILDAIPDM
;
A
#
# COMPACT_ATOMS: atom_id res chain seq x y z
N MET A 1 -16.09 13.75 -35.75
CA MET A 1 -16.87 13.34 -34.55
C MET A 1 -15.86 13.02 -33.45
N PRO A 2 -15.99 13.56 -32.22
CA PRO A 2 -15.02 13.25 -31.16
C PRO A 2 -15.19 11.79 -30.73
N PHE A 3 -14.12 11.00 -30.75
CA PHE A 3 -14.13 9.57 -30.47
C PHE A 3 -14.68 9.22 -29.07
N PRO A 4 -15.88 8.61 -28.96
CA PRO A 4 -16.48 8.27 -27.65
C PRO A 4 -15.61 7.27 -26.86
N GLY A 5 -14.79 6.46 -27.53
CA GLY A 5 -13.89 5.51 -26.88
C GLY A 5 -12.75 6.16 -26.06
N ILE A 6 -12.28 7.35 -26.43
CA ILE A 6 -11.19 8.02 -25.70
C ILE A 6 -11.70 8.54 -24.34
N ARG A 7 -12.89 9.14 -24.30
CA ARG A 7 -13.48 9.63 -23.05
C ARG A 7 -13.76 8.49 -22.05
N VAL A 8 -14.26 7.35 -22.54
CA VAL A 8 -14.53 6.18 -21.70
C VAL A 8 -13.23 5.62 -21.12
N ARG A 9 -12.16 5.51 -21.94
CA ARG A 9 -10.85 5.05 -21.47
C ARG A 9 -10.20 6.00 -20.46
N LEU A 10 -10.37 7.31 -20.65
CA LEU A 10 -9.88 8.32 -19.72
C LEU A 10 -10.60 8.23 -18.37
N GLN A 11 -11.92 8.05 -18.40
CA GLN A 11 -12.72 7.87 -17.19
C GLN A 11 -12.32 6.60 -16.45
N GLN A 12 -12.15 5.47 -17.16
CA GLN A 12 -11.69 4.22 -16.56
C GLN A 12 -10.32 4.37 -15.90
N ALA A 13 -9.35 4.98 -16.58
CA ALA A 13 -8.02 5.22 -16.00
C ALA A 13 -8.10 6.10 -14.74
N ARG A 14 -9.04 7.06 -14.70
CA ARG A 14 -9.31 7.87 -13.51
C ARG A 14 -9.79 7.05 -12.35
N ASP A 15 -10.78 6.20 -12.60
CA ASP A 15 -11.41 5.39 -11.57
C ASP A 15 -10.42 4.34 -11.03
N ASP A 16 -9.61 3.75 -11.92
CA ASP A 16 -8.51 2.85 -11.56
C ASP A 16 -7.44 3.55 -10.70
N PHE A 17 -7.07 4.78 -11.05
CA PHE A 17 -6.13 5.59 -10.25
C PHE A 17 -6.68 5.90 -8.86
N LEU A 18 -7.93 6.37 -8.78
CA LEU A 18 -8.57 6.71 -7.50
C LEU A 18 -8.74 5.48 -6.61
N SER A 19 -9.10 4.33 -7.20
CA SER A 19 -9.17 3.06 -6.48
C SER A 19 -7.78 2.65 -5.97
N ALA A 20 -6.75 2.70 -6.82
CA ALA A 20 -5.39 2.33 -6.41
C ALA A 20 -4.83 3.31 -5.35
N GLN A 21 -5.16 4.59 -5.44
CA GLN A 21 -4.80 5.60 -4.43
C GLN A 21 -5.44 5.30 -3.07
N LYS A 22 -6.71 4.90 -3.07
CA LYS A 22 -7.40 4.48 -1.85
C LYS A 22 -6.72 3.25 -1.25
N ASP A 23 -6.52 2.20 -2.04
CA ASP A 23 -5.87 0.97 -1.57
C ASP A 23 -4.45 1.25 -1.04
N TRP A 24 -3.71 2.14 -1.69
CA TRP A 24 -2.38 2.58 -1.24
C TRP A 24 -2.40 3.29 0.11
N ASN A 25 -3.38 4.16 0.34
CA ASN A 25 -3.56 4.82 1.64
C ASN A 25 -3.95 3.81 2.72
N ASP A 26 -4.91 2.93 2.44
CA ASP A 26 -5.34 1.87 3.37
C ASP A 26 -4.16 0.95 3.75
N ALA A 27 -3.31 0.60 2.78
CA ALA A 27 -2.10 -0.20 3.03
C ALA A 27 -1.07 0.53 3.91
N LYS A 28 -0.90 1.86 3.74
CA LYS A 28 -0.03 2.69 4.59
C LYS A 28 -0.55 2.82 6.02
N ASP A 29 -1.84 3.00 6.19
CA ASP A 29 -2.47 3.07 7.52
C ASP A 29 -2.32 1.73 8.25
N ARG A 30 -2.49 0.63 7.51
CA ARG A 30 -2.28 -0.73 8.01
C ARG A 30 -0.83 -0.99 8.37
N LEU A 31 0.14 -0.55 7.56
CA LEU A 31 1.57 -0.63 7.87
C LEU A 31 1.90 0.14 9.16
N THR A 32 1.40 1.36 9.30
CA THR A 32 1.60 2.20 10.48
C THR A 32 1.06 1.50 11.73
N SER A 33 -0.15 0.94 11.65
CA SER A 33 -0.76 0.19 12.76
C SER A 33 0.06 -1.06 13.12
N LEU A 34 0.51 -1.83 12.12
CA LEU A 34 1.33 -3.02 12.35
C LEU A 34 2.68 -2.68 12.98
N GLN A 35 3.30 -1.58 12.56
CA GLN A 35 4.57 -1.11 13.14
C GLN A 35 4.39 -0.67 14.60
N ALA A 36 3.29 -0.01 14.93
CA ALA A 36 2.96 0.34 16.32
C ALA A 36 2.81 -0.93 17.17
N THR A 37 2.00 -1.89 16.74
CA THR A 37 1.83 -3.17 17.46
C THR A 37 3.14 -3.95 17.59
N LEU A 38 3.98 -3.96 16.55
CA LEU A 38 5.30 -4.58 16.62
C LEU A 38 6.18 -3.93 17.69
N ASN A 39 6.15 -2.60 17.78
CA ASN A 39 6.94 -1.86 18.76
C ASN A 39 6.47 -2.11 20.19
N GLU A 40 5.14 -2.16 20.41
CA GLU A 40 4.54 -2.54 21.69
C GLU A 40 4.97 -3.95 22.11
N LYS A 41 4.87 -4.93 21.20
CA LYS A 41 5.28 -6.32 21.51
C LYS A 41 6.79 -6.44 21.75
N LYS A 42 7.62 -5.70 21.03
CA LYS A 42 9.07 -5.64 21.30
C LYS A 42 9.36 -5.09 22.69
N THR A 43 8.70 -3.99 23.06
CA THR A 43 8.85 -3.38 24.38
C THR A 43 8.46 -4.37 25.49
N LEU A 44 7.34 -5.08 25.29
CA LEU A 44 6.91 -6.13 26.22
C LEU A 44 7.93 -7.27 26.31
N ALA A 45 8.51 -7.70 25.18
CA ALA A 45 9.53 -8.76 25.15
C ALA A 45 10.81 -8.33 25.89
N ASP A 46 11.22 -7.07 25.72
CA ASP A 46 12.37 -6.50 26.42
C ASP A 46 12.11 -6.38 27.93
N ASP A 47 10.90 -5.99 28.35
CA ASP A 47 10.51 -5.92 29.76
C ASP A 47 10.48 -7.30 30.43
N ILE A 48 10.04 -8.33 29.70
CA ILE A 48 10.12 -9.73 30.15
C ILE A 48 11.57 -10.15 30.30
N SER A 49 12.39 -9.91 29.27
CA SER A 49 13.80 -10.33 29.24
C SER A 49 14.64 -9.61 30.31
N SER A 50 14.32 -8.35 30.60
CA SER A 50 14.98 -7.54 31.63
C SER A 50 14.49 -7.85 33.05
N GLY A 51 13.55 -8.80 33.23
CA GLY A 51 12.98 -9.14 34.52
C GLY A 51 12.06 -8.07 35.12
N ARG A 52 11.76 -6.99 34.38
CA ARG A 52 10.78 -5.95 34.80
C ARG A 52 9.36 -6.52 34.84
N GLN A 53 9.09 -7.56 34.06
CA GLN A 53 7.81 -8.25 34.00
C GLN A 53 7.83 -9.53 34.87
N LEU A 54 7.73 -9.36 36.21
CA LEU A 54 7.80 -10.41 37.24
C LEU A 54 6.76 -11.55 37.13
N LYS A 55 5.75 -11.45 36.25
CA LYS A 55 4.66 -12.44 36.09
C LYS A 55 4.68 -13.17 34.74
N SER A 56 5.76 -13.06 33.98
CA SER A 56 5.85 -13.72 32.68
C SER A 56 6.25 -15.19 32.83
N THR A 57 5.53 -16.09 32.15
CA THR A 57 5.90 -17.50 32.07
C THR A 57 6.76 -17.72 30.81
N PRO A 58 7.64 -18.75 30.79
CA PRO A 58 8.43 -19.08 29.61
C PRO A 58 7.57 -19.27 28.34
N ASP A 59 6.34 -19.79 28.49
CA ASP A 59 5.40 -19.97 27.38
C ASP A 59 4.89 -18.64 26.82
N LYS A 60 4.69 -17.62 27.66
CA LYS A 60 4.28 -16.28 27.21
C LYS A 60 5.38 -15.59 26.41
N ALA A 61 6.64 -15.74 26.85
CA ALA A 61 7.79 -15.21 26.12
C ALA A 61 7.89 -15.82 24.72
N LYS A 62 7.76 -17.16 24.62
CA LYS A 62 7.77 -17.87 23.33
C LYS A 62 6.60 -17.47 22.43
N MET A 63 5.38 -17.36 22.98
CA MET A 63 4.24 -16.87 22.20
C MET A 63 4.50 -15.47 21.65
N LEU A 64 5.05 -14.58 22.46
CA LEU A 64 5.34 -13.21 22.05
C LEU A 64 6.39 -13.15 20.93
N GLU A 65 7.42 -14.00 20.97
CA GLU A 65 8.38 -14.14 19.87
C GLU A 65 7.72 -14.58 18.56
N VAL A 66 6.82 -15.56 18.62
CA VAL A 66 6.05 -16.04 17.45
C VAL A 66 5.16 -14.93 16.90
N GLU A 67 4.48 -14.17 17.77
CA GLU A 67 3.67 -13.02 17.35
C GLU A 67 4.51 -11.93 16.69
N ILE A 68 5.70 -11.63 17.23
CA ILE A 68 6.64 -10.67 16.64
C ILE A 68 7.09 -11.14 15.24
N GLN A 69 7.38 -12.43 15.06
CA GLN A 69 7.71 -12.98 13.74
C GLN A 69 6.52 -12.88 12.77
N GLY A 70 5.31 -13.20 13.23
CA GLY A 70 4.08 -13.06 12.43
C GLY A 70 3.80 -11.62 12.01
N LEU A 71 4.02 -10.65 12.91
CA LEU A 71 3.89 -9.22 12.60
C LEU A 71 4.93 -8.77 11.59
N LYS A 72 6.20 -9.22 11.68
CA LYS A 72 7.22 -8.94 10.66
C LYS A 72 6.79 -9.43 9.27
N GLY A 73 6.19 -10.62 9.19
CA GLY A 73 5.63 -11.15 7.93
C GLY A 73 4.47 -10.31 7.39
N SER A 74 3.58 -9.87 8.27
CA SER A 74 2.47 -8.97 7.91
C SER A 74 2.96 -7.61 7.43
N ILE A 75 3.97 -7.03 8.08
CA ILE A 75 4.62 -5.77 7.67
C ILE A 75 5.23 -5.91 6.29
N ALA A 76 6.01 -6.96 6.05
CA ALA A 76 6.62 -7.20 4.73
C ALA A 76 5.57 -7.36 3.62
N THR A 77 4.39 -7.88 3.95
CA THR A 77 3.26 -7.98 3.01
C THR A 77 2.65 -6.61 2.74
N ALA A 78 2.36 -5.83 3.78
CA ALA A 78 1.86 -4.46 3.64
C ALA A 78 2.82 -3.56 2.84
N GLU A 79 4.13 -3.70 3.03
CA GLU A 79 5.15 -2.99 2.23
C GLU A 79 5.09 -3.37 0.75
N ARG A 80 4.90 -4.65 0.42
CA ARG A 80 4.72 -5.09 -0.97
C ARG A 80 3.44 -4.54 -1.58
N ASP A 81 2.34 -4.55 -0.81
CA ASP A 81 1.05 -4.02 -1.27
C ASP A 81 1.18 -2.52 -1.61
N ILE A 82 1.85 -1.74 -0.75
CA ILE A 82 2.14 -0.31 -1.00
C ILE A 82 2.87 -0.12 -2.34
N ILE A 83 3.91 -0.92 -2.60
CA ILE A 83 4.67 -0.85 -3.87
C ILE A 83 3.77 -1.22 -5.06
N GLN A 84 2.97 -2.27 -4.91
CA GLN A 84 2.06 -2.73 -5.96
C GLN A 84 0.99 -1.69 -6.30
N HIS A 85 0.32 -1.12 -5.29
CA HIS A 85 -0.69 -0.09 -5.50
C HIS A 85 -0.08 1.18 -6.11
N ARG A 86 1.15 1.54 -5.71
CA ARG A 86 1.89 2.63 -6.35
C ARG A 86 2.13 2.36 -7.84
N GLY A 87 2.57 1.15 -8.20
CA GLY A 87 2.74 0.76 -9.60
C GLY A 87 1.43 0.82 -10.41
N ARG A 88 0.29 0.48 -9.80
CA ARG A 88 -1.03 0.63 -10.44
C ARG A 88 -1.38 2.10 -10.70
N MET A 89 -1.06 2.99 -9.77
CA MET A 89 -1.24 4.44 -9.96
C MET A 89 -0.36 4.96 -11.11
N ASP A 90 0.92 4.60 -11.12
CA ASP A 90 1.86 5.02 -12.17
C ASP A 90 1.41 4.50 -13.56
N ALA A 91 0.87 3.28 -13.64
CA ALA A 91 0.30 2.74 -14.87
C ALA A 91 -0.94 3.50 -15.35
N ALA A 92 -1.84 3.87 -14.43
CA ALA A 92 -3.01 4.69 -14.76
C ALA A 92 -2.59 6.09 -15.23
N GLU A 93 -1.59 6.70 -14.59
CA GLU A 93 -1.01 8.00 -15.00
C GLU A 93 -0.38 7.93 -16.40
N ALA A 94 0.33 6.84 -16.73
CA ALA A 94 0.86 6.64 -18.08
C ALA A 94 -0.25 6.56 -19.15
N ILE A 95 -1.39 5.95 -18.82
CA ILE A 95 -2.56 5.91 -19.71
C ILE A 95 -3.13 7.32 -19.90
N PHE A 96 -3.24 8.12 -18.84
CA PHE A 96 -3.64 9.52 -18.92
C PHE A 96 -2.77 10.31 -19.90
N ASN A 97 -1.46 10.31 -19.67
CA ASN A 97 -0.50 11.06 -20.48
C ASN A 97 -0.56 10.64 -21.96
N ARG A 98 -0.73 9.34 -22.23
CA ARG A 98 -0.87 8.82 -23.60
C ARG A 98 -2.17 9.28 -24.26
N LEU A 99 -3.29 9.25 -23.55
CA LEU A 99 -4.59 9.67 -24.08
C LEU A 99 -4.67 11.18 -24.29
N GLU A 100 -4.04 11.97 -23.42
CA GLU A 100 -3.93 13.42 -23.61
C GLU A 100 -3.06 13.77 -24.83
N GLY A 101 -1.93 13.09 -25.02
CA GLY A 101 -1.09 13.27 -26.22
C GLY A 101 -1.82 12.95 -27.53
N LEU A 102 -2.65 11.89 -27.54
CA LEU A 102 -3.49 11.55 -28.70
C LEU A 102 -4.53 12.63 -29.00
N LYS A 103 -5.12 13.25 -27.97
CA LYS A 103 -6.08 14.35 -28.13
C LYS A 103 -5.44 15.59 -28.77
N ILE A 104 -4.15 15.84 -28.50
CA ILE A 104 -3.40 16.95 -29.11
C ILE A 104 -3.10 16.65 -30.58
N LEU A 105 -2.69 15.43 -30.93
CA LEU A 105 -2.45 15.04 -32.33
C LEU A 105 -3.72 15.15 -33.19
N ASP A 106 -4.86 14.72 -32.66
CA ASP A 106 -6.17 14.80 -33.34
C ASP A 106 -6.65 16.25 -33.54
N ALA A 107 -6.06 17.22 -32.83
CA ALA A 107 -6.39 18.64 -32.90
C ALA A 107 -5.46 19.43 -33.85
N ILE A 108 -4.45 18.79 -34.44
CA ILE A 108 -3.65 19.38 -35.52
C ILE A 108 -4.43 19.11 -36.82
N PRO A 109 -5.06 20.12 -37.45
CA PRO A 109 -5.62 19.91 -38.78
C PRO A 109 -4.46 19.59 -39.73
N ASP A 110 -4.60 18.51 -40.49
CA ASP A 110 -3.67 18.14 -41.57
C ASP A 110 -3.24 19.40 -42.35
N MET A 111 -1.94 19.70 -42.34
CA MET A 111 -1.34 20.66 -43.26
C MET A 111 -1.10 19.99 -44.61
#